data_AF-A0A0F8ZTS7-F1
#
_entry.id   AF-A0A0F8ZTS7-F1
#
_cell.length_a   1.000
_cell.length_b   1.000
_cell.length_c   1.000
_cell.angle_alpha   90.00
_cell.angle_beta   90.00
_cell.angle_gamma   90.00
#
_symmetry.space_group_name_H-M   'P 1'
#
loop_
_entity.id
_entity.type
_entity.pdbx_description
1 polymer ?
#
loop_
_entity_poly.entity_id
_entity_poly.type
_entity_poly.pdbx_seq_one_letter_code
_entity_poly.pdbx_strand_id
1 'polypeptide(L)'
;MKNKFATQFQAVADDLTNSKLVELQNRLDEIQRSGMTALTMRAVLFQKMLDVYQVPEDHFLRDSEIPQRIDDPSIINRLEQLGFSKKQQYQIH
;
A
#
# COMPACT_ATOMS: atom_id res chain seq x y z
N MET A 1 -37.02 9.89 40.22
CA MET A 1 -36.60 9.80 38.80
C MET A 1 -35.14 9.39 38.78
N LYS A 2 -34.78 8.26 38.15
CA LYS A 2 -33.40 7.74 38.12
C LYS A 2 -32.61 8.43 37.00
N ASN A 3 -31.43 8.93 37.34
CA ASN A 3 -30.57 9.79 36.51
C ASN A 3 -30.03 9.04 35.28
N LYS A 4 -30.71 9.15 34.13
CA LYS A 4 -30.31 8.56 32.84
C LYS A 4 -29.17 9.29 32.11
N PHE A 5 -28.68 10.40 32.68
CA PHE A 5 -27.61 11.21 32.11
C PHE A 5 -26.23 10.83 32.62
N ALA A 6 -26.11 10.27 33.83
CA ALA A 6 -24.81 9.88 34.39
C ALA A 6 -24.18 8.67 33.66
N THR A 7 -25.01 7.78 33.12
CA THR A 7 -24.56 6.54 32.48
C THR A 7 -23.93 6.76 31.09
N GLN A 8 -24.32 7.83 30.39
CA GLN A 8 -23.87 8.10 29.02
C GLN A 8 -22.46 8.68 28.97
N PHE A 9 -22.06 9.46 29.99
CA PHE A 9 -20.69 9.98 30.10
C PHE A 9 -19.71 8.96 30.71
N GLN A 10 -20.21 8.01 31.50
CA GLN A 10 -19.39 6.93 32.06
C GLN A 10 -18.92 5.96 30.96
N ALA A 11 -19.80 5.60 30.01
CA ALA A 11 -19.46 4.68 28.92
C ALA A 11 -18.39 5.25 27.97
N VAL A 12 -18.39 6.55 27.71
CA VAL A 12 -17.37 7.22 26.89
C VAL A 12 -16.04 7.31 27.65
N ALA A 13 -16.07 7.50 28.97
CA ALA A 13 -14.87 7.49 29.82
C ALA A 13 -14.27 6.08 30.00
N ASP A 14 -15.10 5.04 30.06
CA ASP A 14 -14.64 3.64 30.14
C ASP A 14 -13.95 3.18 28.84
N ASP A 15 -14.43 3.63 27.67
CA ASP A 15 -13.80 3.34 26.36
C ASP A 15 -12.39 3.93 26.22
N LEU A 16 -12.10 5.05 26.89
CA LEU A 16 -10.75 5.65 26.96
C LEU A 16 -9.78 4.84 27.83
N THR A 17 -10.30 4.02 28.75
CA THR A 17 -9.50 3.14 29.62
C THR A 17 -9.48 1.68 29.14
N ASN A 18 -10.28 1.37 28.12
CA ASN A 18 -10.37 0.05 27.54
C ASN A 18 -9.11 -0.24 26.72
N SER A 19 -8.20 -1.02 27.30
CA SER A 19 -6.90 -1.35 26.72
C SER A 19 -6.99 -1.89 25.29
N LYS A 20 -8.09 -2.55 24.91
CA LYS A 20 -8.31 -3.06 23.55
C LYS A 20 -8.59 -1.94 22.54
N LEU A 21 -9.30 -0.88 22.93
CA LEU A 21 -9.55 0.26 22.05
C LEU A 21 -8.29 1.10 21.85
N VAL A 22 -7.50 1.26 22.92
CA VAL A 22 -6.18 1.91 22.83
C VAL A 22 -5.23 1.09 21.95
N GLU A 23 -5.23 -0.25 22.07
CA GLU A 23 -4.47 -1.13 21.19
C GLU A 23 -4.93 -1.03 19.73
N LEU A 24 -6.23 -0.95 19.48
CA LEU A 24 -6.78 -0.75 18.13
C LEU A 24 -6.42 0.62 17.55
N GLN A 25 -6.48 1.69 18.35
CA GLN A 25 -6.02 3.02 17.92
C GLN A 25 -4.53 3.01 17.62
N ASN A 26 -3.71 2.38 18.47
CA ASN A 26 -2.28 2.24 18.22
C ASN A 26 -1.98 1.44 16.95
N ARG A 27 -2.76 0.38 16.65
CA ARG A 27 -2.64 -0.36 15.39
C ARG A 27 -3.06 0.46 14.17
N LEU A 28 -4.13 1.23 14.28
CA LEU A 28 -4.58 2.12 13.20
C LEU A 28 -3.54 3.23 12.96
N ASP A 29 -3.01 3.80 14.04
CA ASP A 29 -1.92 4.75 14.00
C ASP A 29 -0.64 4.13 13.45
N GLU A 30 -0.34 2.87 13.76
CA GLU A 30 0.82 2.15 13.24
C GLU A 30 0.65 1.85 11.73
N ILE A 31 -0.56 1.51 11.28
CA ILE A 31 -0.89 1.38 9.86
C ILE A 31 -0.76 2.74 9.15
N GLN A 32 -1.22 3.82 9.77
CA GLN A 32 -1.10 5.18 9.23
C GLN A 32 0.37 5.68 9.24
N ARG A 33 1.13 5.36 10.30
CA ARG A 33 2.55 5.69 10.49
C ARG A 33 3.48 4.83 9.65
N SER A 34 3.06 3.61 9.26
CA SER A 34 3.79 2.75 8.34
C SER A 34 3.95 3.41 6.95
N GLY A 35 3.24 4.53 6.70
CA GLY A 35 3.63 5.51 5.71
C GLY A 35 3.58 5.01 4.26
N MET A 36 2.91 3.88 4.03
CA MET A 36 2.72 3.37 2.68
C MET A 36 1.59 4.15 2.03
N THR A 37 1.92 5.35 1.56
CA THR A 37 1.00 6.18 0.78
C THR A 37 0.62 5.45 -0.51
N ALA A 38 -0.52 5.78 -1.11
CA ALA A 38 -0.90 5.23 -2.41
C ALA A 38 0.19 5.45 -3.47
N LEU A 39 0.92 6.57 -3.39
CA LEU A 39 2.08 6.84 -4.24
C LEU A 39 3.23 5.86 -3.97
N THR A 40 3.56 5.60 -2.70
CA THR A 40 4.60 4.65 -2.29
C THR A 40 4.26 3.23 -2.76
N MET A 41 3.02 2.77 -2.57
CA MET A 41 2.56 1.47 -3.05
C MET A 41 2.74 1.35 -4.57
N ARG A 42 2.36 2.40 -5.29
CA ARG A 42 2.47 2.46 -6.75
C ARG A 42 3.93 2.47 -7.21
N ALA A 43 4.81 3.17 -6.50
CA ALA A 43 6.25 3.16 -6.75
C ALA A 43 6.82 1.73 -6.63
N VAL A 44 6.49 1.04 -5.54
CA VAL A 44 6.95 -0.33 -5.29
C VAL A 44 6.42 -1.29 -6.34
N LEU A 45 5.13 -1.20 -6.68
CA LEU A 45 4.52 -2.05 -7.71
C LEU A 45 5.11 -1.79 -9.10
N PHE A 46 5.40 -0.54 -9.44
CA PHE A 46 6.07 -0.18 -10.69
C PHE A 46 7.47 -0.80 -10.75
N GLN A 47 8.26 -0.66 -9.68
CA GLN A 47 9.58 -1.27 -9.58
C GLN A 47 9.53 -2.80 -9.70
N LYS A 48 8.54 -3.44 -9.07
CA LYS A 48 8.31 -4.89 -9.16
C LYS A 48 7.91 -5.33 -10.56
N MET A 49 7.11 -4.53 -11.26
CA MET A 49 6.79 -4.78 -12.66
C MET A 49 8.06 -4.70 -13.53
N LEU A 50 8.93 -3.71 -13.32
CA LEU A 50 10.22 -3.66 -14.03
C LEU A 50 11.08 -4.91 -13.74
N ASP A 51 11.08 -5.42 -12.50
CA ASP A 51 11.73 -6.70 -12.16
C ASP A 51 11.15 -7.88 -12.96
N VAL A 52 9.82 -7.94 -13.07
CA VAL A 52 9.11 -8.99 -13.82
C VAL A 52 9.44 -8.93 -15.31
N TYR A 53 9.66 -7.76 -15.87
CA TYR A 53 10.10 -7.56 -17.26
C TYR A 53 11.63 -7.58 -17.42
N GLN A 54 12.36 -7.96 -16.37
CA GLN A 54 13.82 -8.16 -16.40
C GLN A 54 14.60 -6.89 -16.76
N VAL A 55 14.06 -5.72 -16.40
CA VAL A 55 14.72 -4.44 -16.62
C VAL A 55 15.92 -4.33 -15.65
N PRO A 56 17.14 -4.02 -16.11
CA PRO A 56 18.30 -3.85 -15.24
C PRO A 56 18.12 -2.74 -14.19
N GLU A 57 18.92 -2.79 -13.12
CA GLU A 57 18.87 -1.78 -12.04
C GLU A 57 19.41 -0.41 -12.48
N ASP A 58 20.34 -0.38 -13.43
CA ASP A 58 20.97 0.82 -14.01
C ASP A 58 20.18 1.41 -15.20
N HIS A 59 19.02 0.83 -15.53
CA HIS A 59 18.22 1.27 -16.66
C HIS A 59 17.40 2.52 -16.34
N PHE A 60 17.37 3.51 -17.25
CA PHE A 60 16.70 4.81 -17.06
C PHE A 60 15.20 4.74 -16.69
N LEU A 61 14.53 3.61 -16.94
CA LEU A 61 13.14 3.39 -16.52
C LEU A 61 12.98 3.30 -14.99
N ARG A 62 14.05 2.90 -14.29
CA ARG A 62 14.09 2.77 -12.83
C ARG A 62 14.04 4.14 -12.13
N ASP A 63 14.57 5.16 -12.80
CA ASP A 63 14.54 6.56 -12.35
C ASP A 63 13.39 7.37 -12.98
N SER A 64 12.54 6.72 -13.79
CA SER A 64 11.45 7.40 -14.47
C SER A 64 10.27 7.69 -13.53
N GLU A 65 9.44 8.65 -13.93
CA GLU A 65 8.25 9.02 -13.17
C GLU A 65 7.32 7.82 -12.97
N ILE A 66 6.85 7.65 -11.73
CA ILE A 66 5.93 6.57 -11.37
C ILE A 66 4.60 6.82 -12.09
N PRO A 67 4.16 5.90 -12.97
CA PRO A 67 2.94 6.09 -13.74
C PRO A 67 1.73 6.18 -12.81
N GLN A 68 0.74 7.00 -13.18
CA GLN A 68 -0.49 7.15 -12.39
C GLN A 68 -1.28 5.83 -12.30
N ARG A 69 -1.19 4.99 -13.33
CA ARG A 69 -1.82 3.67 -13.45
C ARG A 69 -0.80 2.64 -13.90
N ILE A 70 -0.67 1.54 -13.17
CA ILE A 70 0.30 0.48 -13.47
C ILE A 70 -0.27 -0.54 -14.46
N ASP A 71 -1.59 -0.65 -14.50
CA ASP A 71 -2.35 -1.50 -15.42
C ASP A 71 -2.50 -0.90 -16.83
N ASP A 72 -1.90 0.26 -17.09
CA ASP A 72 -1.96 0.92 -18.39
C ASP A 72 -1.18 0.10 -19.44
N PRO A 73 -1.83 -0.33 -20.54
CA PRO A 73 -1.17 -1.11 -21.59
C PRO A 73 -0.02 -0.36 -22.27
N SER A 74 -0.01 0.98 -22.23
CA SER A 74 1.08 1.79 -22.80
C SER A 74 2.43 1.49 -22.16
N ILE A 75 2.46 1.11 -20.87
CA ILE A 75 3.69 0.78 -20.18
C ILE A 75 4.26 -0.54 -20.71
N ILE A 76 3.39 -1.53 -20.92
CA ILE A 76 3.77 -2.83 -21.49
C ILE A 76 4.28 -2.64 -22.91
N ASN A 77 3.55 -1.88 -23.74
CA ASN A 77 3.98 -1.58 -25.11
C ASN A 77 5.36 -0.90 -25.14
N ARG A 78 5.63 0.02 -24.21
CA ARG A 78 6.94 0.68 -24.09
C ARG A 78 8.04 -0.30 -23.70
N LEU A 79 7.77 -1.22 -22.76
CA LEU A 79 8.72 -2.26 -22.37
C LEU A 79 9.06 -3.17 -23.55
N GLU A 80 8.06 -3.59 -24.32
CA GLU A 80 8.23 -4.41 -25.52
C GLU A 80 9.02 -3.68 -26.61
N GLN A 81 8.73 -2.40 -26.86
CA GLN A 81 9.49 -1.56 -27.80
C GLN A 81 10.97 -1.41 -27.42
N LEU A 82 11.26 -1.44 -26.11
CA LEU A 82 12.62 -1.41 -25.58
C LEU A 82 13.28 -2.80 -25.54
N GLY A 83 12.58 -3.85 -26.00
CA GLY A 83 13.09 -5.22 -26.08
C GLY A 83 12.97 -6.01 -24.77
N PHE A 84 12.26 -5.49 -23.77
CA PHE A 84 12.03 -6.22 -22.52
C PHE A 84 10.88 -7.21 -22.69
N SER A 85 11.05 -8.38 -22.07
CA SER A 85 10.05 -9.44 -22.09
C SER A 85 9.76 -9.93 -20.68
N LYS A 86 8.49 -10.29 -20.45
CA LYS A 86 8.02 -10.78 -19.16
C LYS A 86 8.72 -12.10 -18.83
N LYS A 87 9.33 -12.17 -17.64
CA LYS A 87 9.92 -13.39 -17.09
C LYS A 87 8.84 -14.47 -17.04
N GLN A 88 9.10 -15.61 -17.69
CA GLN A 88 8.23 -16.77 -17.56
C GLN A 88 8.29 -17.24 -16.10
N GLN A 89 7.16 -17.13 -15.40
CA GLN A 89 7.01 -17.76 -14.10
C GLN A 89 6.69 -19.23 -14.38
N TYR A 90 7.63 -20.11 -14.06
CA TYR A 90 7.36 -21.55 -14.06
C TYR A 90 6.16 -21.79 -13.15
N GLN A 91 5.04 -22.22 -13.72
CA GLN A 91 3.89 -22.63 -12.94
C GLN A 91 4.32 -23.81 -12.08
N ILE A 92 4.29 -23.63 -10.76
CA ILE A 92 4.43 -24.74 -9.82
C ILE A 92 3.17 -25.59 -10.03
N HIS A 93 3.32 -26.75 -10.65
CA HIS A 93 2.26 -27.76 -10.85
C HIS A 93 1.96 -28.48 -9.54
#